data_AF-A0A938M1I8-F1
#
_entry.id   AF-A0A938M1I8-F1
#
_cell.length_a   1.000
_cell.length_b   1.000
_cell.length_c   1.000
_cell.angle_alpha   90.00
_cell.angle_beta   90.00
_cell.angle_gamma   90.00
#
_symmetry.space_group_name_H-M   'P 1'
#
loop_
_entity.id
_entity.type
_entity.pdbx_description
1 polymer ?
#
loop_
_entity_poly.entity_id
_entity_poly.type
_entity_poly.pdbx_seq_one_letter_code
_entity_poly.pdbx_strand_id
1 'polypeptide(L)'
;MGYENTTDPGFVGDIRLYGFETNFPNGHTDHPPHFHIMLAWPGWLNTQVTHFRLDDAGRIVVNDFQTDDGQKVTGRKYGPGEVCQMVDRDGKVGFELIVTERGEGVIMRRAAGQPEFRLSPDSRTGSAIAAVELSRRDTAEAEWKPLCSVRAADAADRGELRITVRPHGGTETTEVIRYDPDTGQILTDNG
;
A
#
# COMPACT_ATOMS: atom_id res chain seq x y z
N MET A 1 3.20 -20.97 4.18
CA MET A 1 1.89 -21.47 4.66
C MET A 1 1.09 -20.28 5.11
N GLY A 2 -0.15 -20.15 4.62
CA GLY A 2 -1.07 -19.06 5.00
C GLY A 2 -2.14 -19.55 5.98
N TYR A 3 -2.94 -18.61 6.48
CA TYR A 3 -4.08 -18.78 7.40
C TYR A 3 -4.61 -20.20 7.65
N GLU A 4 -4.56 -20.64 8.91
CA GLU A 4 -5.37 -21.74 9.44
C GLU A 4 -6.76 -21.23 9.87
N ASN A 5 -7.76 -22.12 9.96
CA ASN A 5 -9.20 -21.83 10.14
C ASN A 5 -9.61 -21.08 11.44
N THR A 6 -8.68 -20.49 12.21
CA THR A 6 -8.93 -19.93 13.55
C THR A 6 -8.64 -18.43 13.73
N THR A 7 -8.35 -17.70 12.65
CA THR A 7 -7.87 -16.30 12.74
C THR A 7 -8.67 -15.37 11.86
N ASP A 8 -9.81 -14.85 12.36
CA ASP A 8 -10.11 -13.40 12.51
C ASP A 8 -11.64 -13.08 12.52
N PRO A 9 -12.19 -12.58 13.65
CA PRO A 9 -13.35 -11.69 13.60
C PRO A 9 -13.15 -10.32 14.30
N GLY A 10 -11.91 -9.87 14.55
CA GLY A 10 -11.62 -8.57 15.13
C GLY A 10 -10.20 -8.46 15.68
N PHE A 11 -9.18 -8.51 14.82
CA PHE A 11 -7.81 -8.18 15.20
C PHE A 11 -7.72 -6.79 15.85
N VAL A 12 -6.74 -6.59 16.73
CA VAL A 12 -6.56 -5.31 17.44
C VAL A 12 -5.52 -4.44 16.74
N GLY A 13 -5.99 -3.36 16.10
CA GLY A 13 -5.15 -2.36 15.44
C GLY A 13 -5.89 -1.69 14.29
N ASP A 14 -5.24 -0.74 13.63
CA ASP A 14 -5.77 -0.11 12.41
C ASP A 14 -4.86 -0.43 11.23
N ILE A 15 -5.48 -0.75 10.09
CA ILE A 15 -4.76 -0.82 8.82
C ILE A 15 -4.55 0.62 8.37
N ARG A 16 -3.29 1.03 8.29
CA ARG A 16 -2.93 2.36 7.77
C ARG A 16 -2.31 2.20 6.40
N LEU A 17 -3.00 2.78 5.43
CA LEU A 17 -2.42 3.09 4.14
C LEU A 17 -1.92 4.53 4.23
N TYR A 18 -0.60 4.70 4.35
CA TYR A 18 -0.05 6.04 4.19
C TYR A 18 -0.08 6.37 2.71
N GLY A 19 -0.51 7.60 2.42
CA GLY A 19 -0.69 8.10 1.07
C GLY A 19 0.64 8.25 0.34
N PHE A 20 0.63 9.05 -0.72
CA PHE A 20 1.84 9.40 -1.44
C PHE A 20 2.75 10.22 -0.54
N GLU A 21 3.85 9.64 -0.09
CA GLU A 21 4.94 10.39 0.52
C GLU A 21 5.73 11.01 -0.63
N THR A 22 5.55 12.32 -0.85
CA THR A 22 6.48 13.09 -1.67
C THR A 22 7.82 13.14 -0.95
N ASN A 23 8.90 13.52 -1.62
CA ASN A 23 10.25 13.10 -1.27
C ASN A 23 10.87 13.75 0.00
N PHE A 24 10.09 14.39 0.89
CA PHE A 24 10.62 15.06 2.08
C PHE A 24 9.67 15.40 3.27
N PRO A 25 8.54 14.74 3.55
CA PRO A 25 7.89 14.93 4.84
C PRO A 25 8.83 14.43 5.94
N ASN A 26 9.12 15.26 6.94
CA ASN A 26 9.98 14.94 8.09
C ASN A 26 11.46 14.60 7.77
N GLY A 27 11.99 15.00 6.61
CA GLY A 27 13.39 14.74 6.26
C GLY A 27 13.69 13.31 5.80
N HIS A 28 12.64 12.54 5.47
CA HIS A 28 12.79 11.23 4.85
C HIS A 28 13.35 11.38 3.43
N THR A 29 14.49 10.75 3.16
CA THR A 29 15.11 10.67 1.83
C THR A 29 14.86 9.28 1.27
N ASP A 30 13.60 9.00 0.96
CA ASP A 30 13.13 7.67 0.63
C ASP A 30 13.52 7.26 -0.79
N HIS A 31 14.64 6.56 -0.89
CA HIS A 31 15.15 5.94 -2.11
C HIS A 31 15.41 4.44 -1.88
N PRO A 32 15.12 3.55 -2.86
CA PRO A 32 14.41 3.78 -4.13
C PRO A 32 12.90 4.02 -3.93
N PRO A 33 12.15 4.42 -4.99
CA PRO A 33 10.69 4.59 -4.94
C PRO A 33 10.00 3.38 -4.32
N HIS A 34 9.09 3.63 -3.38
CA HIS A 34 8.36 2.59 -2.69
C HIS A 34 7.02 3.10 -2.15
N PHE A 35 6.20 2.18 -1.65
CA PHE A 35 4.97 2.49 -0.93
C PHE A 35 4.80 1.55 0.26
N HIS A 36 3.86 1.87 1.16
CA HIS A 36 3.63 1.13 2.40
C HIS A 36 2.19 0.62 2.51
N ILE A 37 2.04 -0.56 3.10
CA ILE A 37 0.78 -1.02 3.71
C ILE A 37 1.10 -1.48 5.13
N MET A 38 0.55 -0.78 6.13
CA MET A 38 0.97 -0.96 7.52
C MET A 38 -0.14 -1.51 8.40
N LEU A 39 0.27 -2.31 9.39
CA LEU A 39 -0.55 -2.58 10.57
C LEU A 39 0.00 -1.72 11.71
N ALA A 40 -0.71 -0.65 12.04
CA ALA A 40 -0.27 0.29 13.07
C ALA A 40 -0.96 0.00 14.40
N TRP A 41 -0.17 0.09 15.47
CA TRP A 41 -0.68 0.04 16.84
C TRP A 41 -0.83 1.46 17.39
N PRO A 42 -1.72 1.68 18.38
CA PRO A 42 -1.78 2.95 19.10
C PRO A 42 -0.40 3.34 19.64
N GLY A 43 0.08 4.54 19.30
CA GLY A 43 1.38 5.06 19.77
C GLY A 43 2.61 4.64 18.96
N TRP A 44 2.44 4.10 17.74
CA TRP A 44 3.51 3.72 16.79
C TRP A 44 4.42 2.56 17.18
N LEU A 45 4.56 2.26 18.47
CA LEU A 45 5.34 1.14 18.97
C LEU A 45 4.88 -0.18 18.35
N ASN A 46 5.82 -0.96 17.81
CA ASN A 46 5.62 -2.20 17.07
C ASN A 46 4.72 -2.09 15.83
N THR A 47 4.60 -0.89 15.26
CA THR A 47 3.99 -0.75 13.93
C THR A 47 4.74 -1.61 12.94
N GLN A 48 3.98 -2.42 12.20
CA GLN A 48 4.51 -3.25 11.13
C GLN A 48 4.43 -2.49 9.82
N VAL A 49 5.60 -2.18 9.28
CA VAL A 49 5.79 -1.38 8.09
C VAL A 49 6.29 -2.26 6.97
N THR A 50 5.56 -2.31 5.86
CA THR A 50 6.09 -2.85 4.61
C THR A 50 6.67 -1.71 3.78
N HIS A 51 7.79 -1.97 3.11
CA HIS A 51 8.35 -1.06 2.10
C HIS A 51 8.39 -1.82 0.77
N PHE A 52 7.38 -1.63 -0.06
CA PHE A 52 7.30 -2.26 -1.38
C PHE A 52 8.14 -1.46 -2.37
N ARG A 53 9.40 -1.86 -2.54
CA ARG A 53 10.34 -1.15 -3.43
C ARG A 53 10.06 -1.48 -4.88
N LEU A 54 10.09 -0.45 -5.71
CA LEU A 54 9.74 -0.52 -7.13
C LEU A 54 10.98 -0.44 -8.01
N ASP A 55 10.94 -1.12 -9.15
CA ASP A 55 11.85 -0.86 -10.28
C ASP A 55 11.32 0.26 -11.20
N ASP A 56 12.09 0.61 -12.23
CA ASP A 56 11.75 1.67 -13.19
C ASP A 56 10.49 1.36 -14.02
N ALA A 57 10.06 0.09 -14.07
CA ALA A 57 8.82 -0.32 -14.72
C ALA A 57 7.61 -0.32 -13.74
N GLY A 58 7.83 0.05 -12.48
CA GLY A 58 6.82 0.04 -11.43
C GLY A 58 6.53 -1.36 -10.88
N ARG A 59 7.40 -2.34 -11.13
CA ARG A 59 7.27 -3.69 -10.54
C ARG A 59 7.87 -3.69 -9.14
N ILE A 60 7.20 -4.40 -8.25
CA ILE A 60 7.63 -4.59 -6.87
C ILE A 60 8.71 -5.68 -6.86
N VAL A 61 9.93 -5.27 -6.53
CA VAL A 61 11.10 -6.17 -6.51
C VAL A 61 11.36 -6.78 -5.14
N VAL A 62 10.97 -6.06 -4.08
CA VAL A 62 11.10 -6.54 -2.69
C VAL A 62 10.07 -5.86 -1.80
N ASN A 63 9.51 -6.62 -0.88
CA ASN A 63 8.86 -6.07 0.31
C ASN A 63 9.86 -6.14 1.47
N ASP A 64 10.38 -4.99 1.88
CA ASP A 64 11.27 -4.84 3.03
C ASP A 64 10.43 -4.53 4.27
N PHE A 65 10.01 -5.59 4.96
CA PHE A 65 9.18 -5.51 6.15
C PHE A 65 10.01 -5.17 7.37
N GLN A 66 9.52 -4.23 8.18
CA GLN A 66 10.18 -3.74 9.38
C GLN A 66 9.19 -3.55 10.53
N THR A 67 9.69 -3.74 11.75
CA THR A 67 9.01 -3.41 13.01
C THR A 67 9.98 -2.70 13.93
N ASP A 68 9.49 -1.72 14.68
CA ASP A 68 10.27 -1.02 15.71
C ASP A 68 9.58 -1.15 17.05
N ASP A 69 10.22 -1.85 18.01
CA ASP A 69 9.71 -2.02 19.37
C ASP A 69 10.16 -0.90 20.33
N GLY A 70 10.75 0.18 19.80
CA GLY A 70 11.29 1.32 20.54
C GLY A 70 12.70 1.09 21.10
N GLN A 71 13.24 -0.13 20.98
CA GLN A 71 14.61 -0.47 21.35
C GLN A 71 15.42 -0.93 20.13
N LYS A 72 14.76 -1.61 19.19
CA LYS A 72 15.39 -2.18 18.01
C LYS A 72 14.41 -2.26 16.85
N VAL A 73 14.92 -1.88 15.67
CA VAL A 73 14.28 -2.22 14.41
C VAL A 73 14.63 -3.66 14.03
N THR A 74 13.61 -4.49 13.84
CA THR A 74 13.75 -5.83 13.25
C THR A 74 13.06 -5.88 11.90
N GLY A 75 13.51 -6.77 11.02
CA GLY A 75 12.94 -6.83 9.68
C GLY A 75 13.27 -8.09 8.92
N ARG A 76 12.51 -8.31 7.85
CA ARG A 76 12.68 -9.40 6.90
C ARG A 76 12.35 -8.89 5.51
N LYS A 77 13.13 -9.32 4.52
CA LYS A 77 12.80 -9.12 3.11
C LYS A 77 11.97 -10.30 2.61
N TYR A 78 10.90 -9.97 1.89
CA TYR A 78 10.02 -10.91 1.21
C TYR A 78 10.08 -10.62 -0.29
N GLY A 79 10.35 -11.65 -1.08
CA GLY A 79 10.29 -11.61 -2.53
C GLY A 79 8.88 -11.89 -3.08
N PRO A 80 8.70 -11.82 -4.41
CA PRO A 80 7.50 -12.28 -5.10
C PRO A 80 7.06 -13.68 -4.66
N GLY A 81 5.75 -13.87 -4.45
CA GLY A 81 5.14 -15.13 -4.01
C GLY A 81 5.29 -15.43 -2.50
N GLU A 82 6.20 -14.78 -1.79
CA GLU A 82 6.34 -14.98 -0.34
C GLU A 82 5.21 -14.31 0.45
N VAL A 83 4.79 -14.98 1.52
CA VAL A 83 3.73 -14.49 2.41
C VAL A 83 4.33 -13.68 3.54
N CYS A 84 4.05 -12.37 3.55
CA CYS A 84 4.35 -11.47 4.67
C CYS A 84 3.13 -11.39 5.59
N GLN A 85 3.25 -11.88 6.82
CA GLN A 85 2.15 -11.86 7.79
C GLN A 85 2.20 -10.59 8.65
N MET A 86 1.07 -9.92 8.78
CA MET A 86 0.90 -8.74 9.64
C MET A 86 0.14 -9.17 10.90
N VAL A 87 0.82 -9.12 12.05
CA VAL A 87 0.38 -9.79 13.28
C VAL A 87 -0.02 -8.76 14.34
N ASP A 88 -1.22 -8.84 14.89
CA ASP A 88 -1.63 -7.93 15.96
C ASP A 88 -0.86 -8.17 17.28
N ARG A 89 -1.10 -7.31 18.26
CA ARG A 89 -0.43 -7.39 19.58
C ARG A 89 -0.71 -8.68 20.35
N ASP A 90 -1.80 -9.38 20.02
CA ASP A 90 -2.19 -10.64 20.67
C ASP A 90 -1.60 -11.86 19.94
N GLY A 91 -0.80 -11.63 18.89
CA GLY A 91 -0.19 -12.67 18.08
C GLY A 91 -1.09 -13.21 16.97
N LYS A 92 -2.25 -12.57 16.70
CA LYS A 92 -3.17 -13.00 15.64
C LYS A 92 -2.77 -12.40 14.31
N VAL A 93 -2.81 -13.17 13.24
CA VAL A 93 -2.58 -12.63 11.89
C VAL A 93 -3.81 -11.80 11.47
N GLY A 94 -3.66 -10.49 11.39
CA GLY A 94 -4.74 -9.59 10.96
C GLY A 94 -4.95 -9.62 9.44
N PHE A 95 -3.84 -9.58 8.69
CA PHE A 95 -3.84 -9.79 7.24
C PHE A 95 -2.47 -10.25 6.75
N GLU A 96 -2.44 -10.76 5.53
CA GLU A 96 -1.25 -11.19 4.82
C GLU A 96 -1.06 -10.34 3.57
N LEU A 97 0.19 -9.99 3.27
CA LEU A 97 0.58 -9.25 2.09
C LEU A 97 1.48 -10.14 1.24
N ILE A 98 1.10 -10.30 -0.03
CA ILE A 98 1.79 -11.18 -0.98
C ILE A 98 2.06 -10.37 -2.24
N VAL A 99 3.33 -10.15 -2.56
CA VAL A 99 3.72 -9.61 -3.86
C VAL A 99 3.43 -10.68 -4.92
N THR A 100 2.74 -10.33 -5.99
CA THR A 100 2.45 -11.28 -7.08
C THR A 100 3.75 -11.81 -7.70
N GLU A 101 3.74 -13.02 -8.26
CA GLU A 101 4.94 -13.71 -8.80
C GLU A 101 5.80 -12.86 -9.73
N ARG A 102 5.19 -11.94 -10.48
CA ARG A 102 5.88 -11.06 -11.44
C ARG A 102 6.17 -9.65 -10.90
N GLY A 103 5.87 -9.39 -9.63
CA GLY A 103 5.99 -8.06 -9.03
C GLY A 103 4.95 -7.06 -9.52
N GLU A 104 3.92 -7.50 -10.24
CA GLU A 104 2.89 -6.63 -10.85
C GLU A 104 1.86 -6.13 -9.84
N GLY A 105 2.07 -6.32 -8.53
CA GLY A 105 1.05 -5.94 -7.55
C GLY A 105 1.17 -6.68 -6.24
N VAL A 106 0.24 -6.35 -5.33
CA VAL A 106 0.13 -6.93 -3.99
C VAL A 106 -1.27 -7.48 -3.80
N ILE A 107 -1.36 -8.69 -3.26
CA ILE A 107 -2.59 -9.28 -2.77
C ILE A 107 -2.59 -9.12 -1.25
N MET A 108 -3.67 -8.55 -0.72
CA MET A 108 -4.01 -8.57 0.70
C MET A 108 -5.01 -9.70 0.94
N ARG A 109 -4.58 -10.71 1.68
CA ARG A 109 -5.44 -11.82 2.12
C ARG A 109 -5.78 -11.67 3.59
N ARG A 110 -7.00 -12.03 3.95
CA ARG A 110 -7.48 -12.12 5.34
C ARG A 110 -7.88 -13.57 5.64
N ALA A 111 -8.42 -13.79 6.83
CA ALA A 111 -8.99 -15.06 7.25
C ALA A 111 -9.82 -15.77 6.18
N ALA A 112 -9.89 -17.11 6.24
CA ALA A 112 -10.80 -17.88 5.41
C ALA A 112 -12.24 -17.34 5.51
N GLY A 113 -12.89 -17.15 4.36
CA GLY A 113 -14.24 -16.59 4.27
C GLY A 113 -14.30 -15.05 4.28
N GLN A 114 -13.18 -14.35 4.45
CA GLN A 114 -13.09 -12.90 4.26
C GLN A 114 -12.71 -12.57 2.81
N PRO A 115 -13.17 -11.43 2.28
CA PRO A 115 -12.74 -10.97 0.97
C PRO A 115 -11.25 -10.67 0.95
N GLU A 116 -10.67 -10.85 -0.23
CA GLU A 116 -9.30 -10.46 -0.55
C GLU A 116 -9.30 -9.22 -1.43
N PHE A 117 -8.20 -8.47 -1.37
CA PHE A 117 -7.98 -7.28 -2.16
C PHE A 117 -6.69 -7.42 -2.97
N ARG A 118 -6.66 -6.81 -4.15
CA ARG A 118 -5.49 -6.77 -5.00
C ARG A 118 -5.25 -5.36 -5.49
N LEU A 119 -4.02 -4.89 -5.35
CA LEU A 119 -3.49 -3.76 -6.08
C LEU A 119 -2.70 -4.28 -7.28
N SER A 120 -2.97 -3.77 -8.47
CA SER A 120 -2.27 -4.13 -9.72
C SER A 120 -2.22 -2.94 -10.68
N PRO A 121 -1.45 -2.97 -11.78
CA PRO A 121 -1.60 -2.03 -12.89
C PRO A 121 -3.06 -1.88 -13.30
N ASP A 122 -3.43 -0.66 -13.67
CA ASP A 122 -4.75 -0.41 -14.24
C ASP A 122 -4.97 -1.24 -15.49
N SER A 123 -6.10 -1.96 -15.53
CA SER A 123 -6.41 -2.92 -16.60
C SER A 123 -6.49 -2.30 -18.00
N ARG A 124 -6.72 -0.98 -18.10
CA ARG A 124 -6.81 -0.26 -19.39
C ARG A 124 -5.47 0.23 -19.89
N THR A 125 -4.54 0.53 -18.99
CA THR A 125 -3.20 1.01 -19.33
C THR A 125 -2.17 -0.11 -19.35
N GLY A 126 -2.40 -1.17 -18.56
CA GLY A 126 -1.45 -2.24 -18.32
C GLY A 126 -0.17 -1.81 -17.61
N SER A 127 -0.14 -0.60 -17.01
CA SER A 127 1.07 -0.02 -16.43
C SER A 127 0.82 0.62 -15.07
N ALA A 128 1.52 0.13 -14.04
CA ALA A 128 1.49 0.67 -12.68
C ALA A 128 2.06 2.10 -12.60
N ILE A 129 2.93 2.49 -13.54
CA ILE A 129 3.43 3.86 -13.66
C ILE A 129 2.31 4.82 -14.09
N ALA A 130 1.40 4.35 -14.94
CA ALA A 130 0.31 5.18 -15.44
C ALA A 130 -0.86 5.29 -14.44
N ALA A 131 -1.25 4.15 -13.85
CA ALA A 131 -2.29 4.06 -12.84
C ALA A 131 -2.29 2.67 -12.19
N VAL A 132 -2.83 2.58 -10.98
CA VAL A 132 -3.08 1.31 -10.29
C VAL A 132 -4.59 1.10 -10.13
N GLU A 133 -5.00 -0.16 -10.11
CA GLU A 133 -6.38 -0.59 -9.89
C GLU A 133 -6.47 -1.39 -8.59
N LEU A 134 -7.44 -1.05 -7.76
CA LEU A 134 -7.85 -1.84 -6.62
C LEU A 134 -8.98 -2.76 -7.04
N SER A 135 -8.81 -4.05 -6.81
CA SER A 135 -9.80 -5.09 -7.07
C SER A 135 -10.14 -5.85 -5.78
N ARG A 136 -11.32 -6.45 -5.73
CA ARG A 136 -11.78 -7.33 -4.64
C ARG A 136 -12.28 -8.66 -5.20
N ARG A 137 -12.07 -9.73 -4.46
CA ARG A 137 -12.78 -11.01 -4.63
C ARG A 137 -13.31 -11.51 -3.30
N ASP A 138 -14.45 -12.20 -3.32
CA ASP A 138 -15.11 -12.66 -2.09
C ASP A 138 -14.53 -13.99 -1.58
N THR A 139 -13.99 -14.82 -2.48
CA THR A 139 -13.27 -16.06 -2.16
C THR A 139 -12.04 -16.20 -3.06
N ALA A 140 -11.14 -17.15 -2.75
CA ALA A 140 -9.93 -17.38 -3.54
C ALA A 140 -10.22 -17.89 -4.97
N GLU A 141 -11.38 -18.51 -5.19
CA GLU A 141 -11.82 -19.06 -6.47
C GLU A 141 -12.66 -18.04 -7.27
N ALA A 142 -13.15 -16.98 -6.63
CA ALA A 142 -13.94 -15.96 -7.29
C ALA A 142 -13.09 -15.07 -8.20
N GLU A 143 -13.71 -14.56 -9.26
CA GLU A 143 -13.08 -13.55 -10.14
C GLU A 143 -12.83 -12.24 -9.40
N TRP A 144 -11.75 -11.56 -9.77
CA TRP A 144 -11.43 -10.22 -9.30
C TRP A 144 -12.39 -9.21 -9.91
N LYS A 145 -13.09 -8.46 -9.05
CA LYS A 145 -13.97 -7.36 -9.44
C LYS A 145 -13.25 -6.03 -9.19
N PRO A 146 -13.08 -5.17 -10.21
CA PRO A 146 -12.47 -3.85 -10.03
C PRO A 146 -13.35 -2.97 -9.13
N LEU A 147 -12.72 -2.23 -8.21
CA LEU A 147 -13.38 -1.29 -7.32
C LEU A 147 -13.11 0.16 -7.73
N CYS A 148 -11.86 0.49 -8.00
CA CYS A 148 -11.46 1.81 -8.47
C CYS A 148 -10.07 1.76 -9.12
N SER A 149 -9.75 2.82 -9.84
CA SER A 149 -8.41 3.10 -10.35
C SER A 149 -7.92 4.42 -9.77
N VAL A 150 -6.62 4.49 -9.46
CA VAL A 150 -5.97 5.67 -8.89
C VAL A 150 -4.76 6.01 -9.74
N ARG A 151 -4.61 7.29 -10.05
CA ARG A 151 -3.44 7.85 -10.73
C ARG A 151 -2.94 9.03 -9.92
N ALA A 152 -1.64 9.04 -9.62
CA ALA A 152 -0.94 10.22 -9.15
C ALA A 152 -0.03 10.75 -10.26
N ALA A 153 0.00 12.07 -10.45
CA ALA A 153 0.90 12.73 -11.37
C ALA A 153 1.47 13.98 -10.69
N ASP A 154 2.80 14.00 -10.56
CA ASP A 154 3.52 15.07 -9.90
C ASP A 154 4.24 15.95 -10.93
N ALA A 155 3.93 17.24 -10.91
CA ALA A 155 4.64 18.27 -11.66
C ALA A 155 5.52 19.05 -10.69
N ALA A 156 6.64 18.43 -10.29
CA ALA A 156 7.52 18.96 -9.25
C ALA A 156 8.11 20.34 -9.60
N ASP A 157 8.34 20.62 -10.88
CA ASP A 157 8.75 21.94 -11.38
C ASP A 157 7.75 23.07 -11.05
N ARG A 158 6.48 22.71 -10.83
CA ARG A 158 5.39 23.63 -10.50
C ARG A 158 4.82 23.42 -9.11
N GLY A 159 5.33 22.44 -8.36
CA GLY A 159 4.85 22.11 -7.03
C GLY A 159 3.38 21.69 -7.04
N GLU A 160 2.98 20.83 -7.99
CA GLU A 160 1.59 20.41 -8.16
C GLU A 160 1.49 18.88 -8.26
N LEU A 161 0.90 18.26 -7.24
CA LEU A 161 0.53 16.85 -7.23
C LEU A 161 -0.96 16.71 -7.56
N ARG A 162 -1.28 15.97 -8.63
CA ARG A 162 -2.66 15.60 -8.98
C ARG A 162 -2.93 14.15 -8.65
N ILE A 163 -3.99 13.90 -7.90
CA ILE A 163 -4.46 12.56 -7.56
C ILE A 163 -5.85 12.40 -8.18
N THR A 164 -5.97 11.51 -9.15
CA THR A 164 -7.23 11.19 -9.81
C THR A 164 -7.70 9.82 -9.34
N VAL A 165 -8.92 9.78 -8.80
CA VAL A 165 -9.58 8.55 -8.38
C VAL A 165 -10.80 8.34 -9.28
N ARG A 166 -10.88 7.16 -9.89
CA ARG A 166 -11.99 6.77 -10.74
C ARG A 166 -12.61 5.48 -10.19
N PRO A 167 -13.73 5.59 -9.47
CA PRO A 167 -14.50 4.43 -9.01
C PRO A 167 -15.03 3.62 -10.21
N HIS A 168 -15.10 2.30 -10.06
CA HIS A 168 -15.71 1.45 -11.07
C HIS A 168 -17.22 1.70 -11.15
N GLY A 169 -17.69 2.15 -12.31
CA GLY A 169 -19.09 2.54 -12.52
C GLY A 169 -19.49 3.87 -11.86
N GLY A 170 -18.53 4.67 -11.39
CA GLY A 170 -18.77 5.98 -10.77
C GLY A 170 -18.12 7.14 -11.52
N THR A 171 -18.29 8.33 -10.96
CA THR A 171 -17.71 9.58 -11.49
C THR A 171 -16.27 9.73 -11.00
N GLU A 172 -15.39 10.08 -11.92
CA GLU A 172 -14.01 10.43 -11.59
C GLU A 172 -13.91 11.71 -10.78
N THR A 173 -13.05 11.69 -9.76
CA THR A 173 -12.69 12.86 -8.97
C THR A 173 -11.19 13.12 -9.10
N THR A 174 -10.79 14.39 -9.00
CA THR A 174 -9.38 14.79 -8.98
C THR A 174 -9.14 15.77 -7.86
N GLU A 175 -8.19 15.44 -7.00
CA GLU A 175 -7.61 16.33 -6.01
C GLU A 175 -6.31 16.93 -6.57
N VAL A 176 -6.07 18.20 -6.27
CA VAL A 176 -4.84 18.91 -6.64
C VAL A 176 -4.22 19.49 -5.38
N ILE A 177 -3.08 18.95 -4.99
CA ILE A 177 -2.28 19.42 -3.86
C ILE A 177 -1.19 20.33 -4.43
N ARG A 178 -1.07 21.53 -3.88
CA ARG A 178 0.04 22.43 -4.23
C ARG A 178 1.05 22.47 -3.11
N TYR A 179 2.31 22.54 -3.46
CA TYR A 179 3.42 22.62 -2.54
C TYR A 179 4.51 23.54 -3.09
N ASP A 180 5.37 24.03 -2.21
CA ASP A 180 6.56 24.76 -2.58
C ASP A 180 7.60 23.78 -3.16
N PRO A 181 8.03 23.92 -4.43
CA PRO A 181 8.91 22.96 -5.10
C PRO A 181 10.25 22.72 -4.40
N ASP A 182 10.77 23.73 -3.72
CA ASP A 182 12.11 23.72 -3.15
C ASP A 182 12.12 23.13 -1.73
N THR A 183 11.02 23.33 -0.99
CA THR A 183 10.90 22.93 0.42
C THR A 183 9.95 21.75 0.64
N GLY A 184 9.10 21.42 -0.34
CA GLY A 184 8.04 20.43 -0.21
C GLY A 184 6.87 20.87 0.69
N GLN A 185 6.88 22.12 1.18
CA GLN A 185 5.83 22.63 2.08
C GLN A 185 4.50 22.70 1.33
N ILE A 186 3.46 22.03 1.85
CA ILE A 186 2.10 22.11 1.29
C ILE A 186 1.58 23.56 1.40
N LEU A 187 1.09 24.09 0.28
CA LEU A 187 0.56 25.45 0.13
C LEU A 187 -0.96 25.49 0.06
N THR A 188 -1.61 24.35 -0.20
CA THR A 188 -3.08 24.22 -0.15
C THR A 188 -3.54 24.00 1.28
N ASP A 189 -4.23 25.00 1.85
CA ASP A 189 -5.10 24.81 3.02
C ASP A 189 -6.35 24.05 2.53
N ASN A 190 -6.44 22.76 2.84
CA ASN A 190 -7.70 22.06 2.75
C ASN A 190 -8.52 22.47 3.98
N GLY A 191 -9.31 23.55 3.82
CA GLY A 191 -10.30 23.99 4.81
C GLY A 191 -11.39 22.96 5.08
#